data_AF-A0A9X3I7M4-F1
#
_entry.id   AF-A0A9X3I7M4-F1
#
_cell.length_a   1.000
_cell.length_b   1.000
_cell.length_c   1.000
_cell.angle_alpha   90.00
_cell.angle_beta   90.00
_cell.angle_gamma   90.00
#
_symmetry.space_group_name_H-M   'P 1'
#
loop_
_entity.id
_entity.type
_entity.pdbx_description
1 polymer ?
#
loop_
_entity_poly.entity_id
_entity_poly.type
_entity_poly.pdbx_seq_one_letter_code
_entity_poly.pdbx_strand_id
1 'polypeptide(L)'
;TLTTARRCGASGEITVRGDCAYGTAAVMRTCQRLGATFSLVLRTNTAITRAITAIGDDAWTPVHYPGAVTDPDTGELISDAEVAETTYTVQPNSTHPVTARLIVRRVTAHHPADTDTLMPAWRYHSFFTNTTDDTVTADITHRRHAIIETVFADLIDGPLAHLPSGVFGANAAWLALTAISHNLMRTLAALTNVPRLRTARGATLRRTLIAIPARLARPARTPVLHLPRHWPTQHAFTVLWAAVNTT
;
A
#
# COMPACT_ATOMS: atom_id res chain seq x y z
N THR A 1 2.56 -12.65 4.15
CA THR A 1 1.69 -13.61 3.44
C THR A 1 0.34 -13.68 4.12
N LEU A 2 -0.70 -14.21 3.45
CA LEU A 2 -2.04 -14.37 4.03
C LEU A 2 -2.03 -15.20 5.33
N THR A 3 -1.28 -16.31 5.34
CA THR A 3 -1.13 -17.16 6.53
C THR A 3 -0.49 -16.40 7.70
N THR A 4 0.53 -15.59 7.45
CA THR A 4 1.16 -14.79 8.51
C THR A 4 0.18 -13.75 9.05
N ALA A 5 -0.58 -13.06 8.20
CA ALA A 5 -1.56 -12.07 8.65
C ALA A 5 -2.57 -12.69 9.63
N ARG A 6 -3.12 -13.87 9.29
CA ARG A 6 -4.02 -14.61 10.17
C ARG A 6 -3.37 -15.08 11.47
N ARG A 7 -2.13 -15.60 11.40
CA ARG A 7 -1.36 -15.97 12.60
C ARG A 7 -1.09 -14.78 13.52
N CYS A 8 -1.01 -13.58 12.97
CA CYS A 8 -0.88 -12.33 13.71
C CYS A 8 -2.22 -11.76 14.20
N GLY A 9 -3.32 -12.51 14.11
CA GLY A 9 -4.62 -12.14 14.66
C GLY A 9 -5.56 -11.38 13.71
N ALA A 10 -5.24 -11.25 12.42
CA ALA A 10 -6.17 -10.67 11.46
C ALA A 10 -7.41 -11.58 11.30
N SER A 11 -8.56 -11.10 11.78
CA SER A 11 -9.84 -11.81 11.79
C SER A 11 -10.86 -11.30 10.76
N GLY A 12 -10.66 -10.10 10.22
CA GLY A 12 -11.51 -9.52 9.18
C GLY A 12 -11.21 -10.06 7.79
N GLU A 13 -11.97 -9.56 6.80
CA GLU A 13 -11.68 -9.80 5.40
C GLU A 13 -10.26 -9.29 5.05
N ILE A 14 -9.51 -10.10 4.29
CA ILE A 14 -8.17 -9.73 3.82
C ILE A 14 -8.23 -9.58 2.31
N THR A 15 -7.90 -8.39 1.82
CA THR A 15 -7.76 -8.10 0.39
C THR A 15 -6.29 -8.04 -0.02
N VAL A 16 -5.88 -8.87 -0.98
CA VAL A 16 -4.55 -8.83 -1.58
C VAL A 16 -4.54 -7.81 -2.71
N ARG A 17 -3.69 -6.78 -2.60
CA ARG A 17 -3.53 -5.73 -3.62
C ARG A 17 -2.14 -5.79 -4.22
N GLY A 18 -2.05 -5.55 -5.52
CA GLY A 18 -0.78 -5.59 -6.23
C GLY A 18 -0.86 -5.07 -7.66
N ASP A 19 0.30 -4.75 -8.20
CA ASP A 19 0.49 -4.33 -9.59
C ASP A 19 0.37 -5.51 -10.58
N CYS A 20 0.75 -5.26 -11.83
CA CYS A 20 0.63 -6.23 -12.91
C CYS A 20 1.55 -7.45 -12.77
N ALA A 21 2.61 -7.37 -11.96
CA ALA A 21 3.47 -8.53 -11.66
C ALA A 21 2.73 -9.55 -10.78
N TYR A 22 1.77 -9.10 -9.97
CA TYR A 22 0.94 -9.96 -9.13
C TYR A 22 -0.38 -10.39 -9.80
N GLY A 23 -0.75 -9.78 -10.93
CA GLY A 23 -1.97 -10.04 -11.71
C GLY A 23 -2.04 -11.39 -12.43
N THR A 24 -1.74 -12.48 -11.73
CA THR A 24 -1.72 -13.84 -12.29
C THR A 24 -2.86 -14.69 -11.74
N ALA A 25 -3.36 -15.63 -12.56
CA ALA A 25 -4.40 -16.55 -12.15
C ALA A 25 -3.99 -17.42 -10.94
N ALA A 26 -2.69 -17.70 -10.77
CA ALA A 26 -2.18 -18.43 -9.60
C ALA A 26 -2.37 -17.65 -8.29
N VAL A 27 -2.13 -16.33 -8.31
CA VAL A 27 -2.37 -15.45 -7.16
C VAL A 27 -3.86 -15.37 -6.86
N MET A 28 -4.70 -15.13 -7.88
CA MET A 28 -6.16 -15.04 -7.73
C MET A 28 -6.75 -16.32 -7.12
N ARG A 29 -6.42 -17.48 -7.68
CA ARG A 29 -6.87 -18.79 -7.17
C ARG A 29 -6.37 -19.06 -5.76
N THR A 30 -5.15 -18.62 -5.42
CA THR A 30 -4.62 -18.75 -4.06
C THR A 30 -5.38 -17.87 -3.07
N CYS A 31 -5.74 -16.64 -3.45
CA CYS A 31 -6.58 -15.76 -2.62
C CYS A 31 -7.94 -16.41 -2.37
N GLN A 32 -8.61 -16.88 -3.43
CA GLN A 32 -9.91 -17.56 -3.33
C GLN A 32 -9.83 -18.81 -2.43
N ARG A 33 -8.85 -19.69 -2.66
CA ARG A 33 -8.64 -20.91 -1.85
C ARG A 33 -8.42 -20.59 -0.36
N LEU A 34 -7.78 -19.47 -0.07
CA LEU A 34 -7.54 -19.03 1.30
C LEU A 34 -8.66 -18.15 1.85
N GLY A 35 -9.75 -17.90 1.13
CA GLY A 35 -10.84 -17.03 1.58
C GLY A 35 -10.41 -15.57 1.75
N ALA A 36 -9.56 -15.08 0.85
CA ALA A 36 -9.14 -13.69 0.73
C ALA A 36 -9.69 -13.11 -0.58
N THR A 37 -10.01 -11.82 -0.58
CA THR A 37 -10.29 -11.09 -1.82
C THR A 37 -9.00 -10.60 -2.46
N PHE A 38 -9.06 -10.20 -3.72
CA PHE A 38 -7.94 -9.67 -4.47
C PHE A 38 -8.37 -8.43 -5.24
N SER A 39 -7.41 -7.55 -5.50
CA SER A 39 -7.56 -6.37 -6.35
C SER A 39 -6.21 -6.11 -7.02
N LEU A 40 -6.07 -6.61 -8.25
CA LEU A 40 -4.78 -6.78 -8.94
C LEU A 40 -4.82 -6.12 -10.31
N VAL A 41 -3.78 -5.39 -10.69
CA VAL A 41 -3.65 -4.91 -12.06
C VAL A 41 -3.43 -6.10 -13.00
N LEU A 42 -4.12 -6.15 -14.14
CA LEU A 42 -3.83 -7.12 -15.19
C LEU A 42 -2.90 -6.51 -16.21
N ARG A 43 -1.98 -7.30 -16.77
CA ARG A 43 -1.19 -6.85 -17.92
C ARG A 43 -2.11 -6.61 -19.11
N THR A 44 -2.12 -5.38 -19.62
CA THR A 44 -2.92 -4.98 -20.79
C THR A 44 -2.64 -5.89 -21.98
N ASN A 45 -3.71 -6.36 -22.62
CA ASN A 45 -3.67 -7.14 -23.85
C ASN A 45 -4.92 -6.82 -24.69
N THR A 46 -4.97 -7.31 -25.92
CA THR A 46 -6.08 -7.05 -26.85
C THR A 46 -7.45 -7.46 -26.32
N ALA A 47 -7.55 -8.53 -25.53
CA ALA A 47 -8.82 -8.96 -24.95
C ALA A 47 -9.31 -8.03 -23.84
N ILE A 48 -8.40 -7.50 -23.01
CA ILE A 48 -8.71 -6.48 -22.00
C ILE A 48 -9.10 -5.17 -22.68
N THR A 49 -8.33 -4.72 -23.68
CA THR A 49 -8.67 -3.52 -24.46
C THR A 49 -10.06 -3.64 -25.05
N ARG A 50 -10.40 -4.78 -25.66
CA ARG A 50 -11.74 -5.05 -26.19
C ARG A 50 -12.83 -4.98 -25.12
N ALA A 51 -12.57 -5.53 -23.92
CA ALA A 51 -13.52 -5.47 -22.82
C ALA A 51 -13.75 -4.03 -22.33
N ILE A 52 -12.68 -3.22 -22.27
CA ILE A 52 -12.75 -1.79 -21.90
C ILE A 52 -13.53 -1.01 -22.96
N THR A 53 -13.25 -1.21 -24.25
CA THR A 53 -13.92 -0.49 -25.34
C THR A 53 -15.40 -0.86 -25.50
N ALA A 54 -15.84 -1.99 -24.92
CA ALA A 54 -17.23 -2.42 -24.96
C ALA A 54 -18.08 -1.80 -23.83
N ILE A 55 -17.46 -1.06 -22.90
CA ILE A 55 -18.17 -0.32 -21.85
C ILE A 55 -18.89 0.86 -22.51
N GLY A 56 -20.22 0.92 -22.35
CA GLY A 56 -21.05 2.01 -22.87
C GLY A 56 -20.71 3.35 -22.23
N ASP A 57 -20.90 4.44 -22.97
CA ASP A 57 -20.58 5.79 -22.49
C ASP A 57 -21.43 6.21 -21.28
N ASP A 58 -22.60 5.61 -21.11
CA ASP A 58 -23.53 5.83 -19.98
C ASP A 58 -23.13 5.05 -18.70
N ALA A 59 -22.18 4.11 -18.78
CA ALA A 59 -21.73 3.32 -17.64
C ALA A 59 -20.61 3.99 -16.83
N TRP A 60 -20.09 5.14 -17.29
CA TRP A 60 -19.00 5.86 -16.64
C TRP A 60 -19.51 6.79 -15.55
N THR A 61 -18.99 6.62 -14.34
CA THR A 61 -19.31 7.46 -13.18
C THR A 61 -18.18 8.46 -12.94
N PRO A 62 -18.46 9.78 -12.95
CA PRO A 62 -17.48 10.78 -12.57
C PRO A 62 -17.04 10.62 -11.11
N VAL A 63 -15.74 10.71 -10.88
CA VAL A 63 -15.11 10.69 -9.56
C VAL A 63 -14.27 11.94 -9.42
N HIS A 64 -14.69 12.80 -8.49
CA HIS A 64 -13.93 13.99 -8.12
C HIS A 64 -13.04 13.67 -6.91
N TYR A 65 -11.74 13.93 -7.03
CA TYR A 65 -10.81 13.72 -5.92
C TYR A 65 -10.69 14.99 -5.08
N PRO A 66 -10.85 14.91 -3.74
CA PRO A 66 -10.52 16.03 -2.87
C PRO A 66 -9.00 16.23 -2.87
N GLY A 67 -8.56 17.25 -3.62
CA GLY A 67 -7.14 17.56 -3.86
C GLY A 67 -6.63 16.87 -5.12
N ALA A 68 -6.20 17.65 -6.11
CA ALA A 68 -5.67 17.11 -7.34
C ALA A 68 -4.40 16.27 -7.06
N VAL A 69 -4.31 15.10 -7.69
CA VAL A 69 -3.20 14.17 -7.47
C VAL A 69 -2.30 14.19 -8.69
N THR A 70 -1.00 14.29 -8.46
CA THR A 70 0.01 14.21 -9.52
C THR A 70 -0.04 12.84 -10.20
N ASP A 71 -0.29 12.82 -11.51
CA ASP A 71 -0.17 11.65 -12.38
C ASP A 71 1.29 11.15 -12.32
N PRO A 72 1.55 9.89 -11.91
CA PRO A 72 2.90 9.36 -11.89
C PRO A 72 3.54 9.23 -13.28
N ASP A 73 2.74 9.15 -14.34
CA ASP A 73 3.20 9.00 -15.72
C ASP A 73 3.53 10.36 -16.38
N THR A 74 2.88 11.47 -15.98
CA THR A 74 3.11 12.82 -16.56
C THR A 74 3.57 13.90 -15.60
N GLY A 75 3.40 13.75 -14.30
CA GLY A 75 3.70 14.79 -13.32
C GLY A 75 2.62 15.88 -13.20
N GLU A 76 1.46 15.72 -13.84
CA GLU A 76 0.38 16.72 -13.86
C GLU A 76 -0.72 16.45 -12.82
N LEU A 77 -1.44 17.49 -12.40
CA LEU A 77 -2.52 17.38 -11.43
C LEU A 77 -3.81 16.87 -12.07
N ILE A 78 -4.25 15.66 -11.69
CA ILE A 78 -5.54 15.10 -12.09
C ILE A 78 -6.58 15.41 -11.00
N SER A 79 -7.61 16.20 -11.35
CA SER A 79 -8.77 16.49 -10.50
C SER A 79 -9.97 15.59 -10.81
N ASP A 80 -10.11 15.16 -12.07
CA ASP A 80 -11.30 14.51 -12.57
C ASP A 80 -10.95 13.19 -13.27
N ALA A 81 -11.63 12.12 -12.88
CA ALA A 81 -11.56 10.82 -13.50
C ALA A 81 -12.95 10.24 -13.63
N GLU A 82 -13.09 9.24 -14.48
CA GLU A 82 -14.32 8.47 -14.55
C GLU A 82 -14.01 7.01 -14.30
N VAL A 83 -14.89 6.34 -13.57
CA VAL A 83 -14.76 4.91 -13.29
C VAL A 83 -15.96 4.16 -13.86
N ALA A 84 -15.68 3.00 -14.43
CA ALA A 84 -16.68 2.06 -14.88
C ALA A 84 -16.23 0.64 -14.52
N GLU A 85 -17.13 -0.31 -14.67
CA GLU A 85 -16.80 -1.72 -14.48
C GLU A 85 -17.43 -2.60 -15.56
N THR A 86 -16.82 -3.76 -15.76
CA THR A 86 -17.36 -4.83 -16.59
C THR A 86 -16.97 -6.18 -15.99
N THR A 87 -17.61 -7.25 -16.45
CA THR A 87 -17.22 -8.62 -16.07
C THR A 87 -16.11 -9.11 -17.00
N TYR A 88 -15.05 -9.69 -16.43
CA TYR A 88 -13.95 -10.27 -17.20
C TYR A 88 -13.58 -11.66 -16.67
N THR A 89 -13.15 -12.53 -17.58
CA THR A 89 -12.71 -13.90 -17.25
C THR A 89 -11.26 -14.09 -17.63
N VAL A 90 -10.42 -14.33 -16.62
CA VAL A 90 -9.00 -14.68 -16.78
C VAL A 90 -8.89 -16.19 -17.04
N GLN A 91 -8.10 -16.55 -18.07
CA GLN A 91 -7.90 -17.94 -18.51
C GLN A 91 -9.22 -18.68 -18.79
N PRO A 92 -10.08 -18.20 -19.71
CA PRO A 92 -11.41 -18.78 -19.95
C PRO A 92 -11.38 -20.24 -20.43
N ASN A 93 -10.29 -20.67 -21.08
CA ASN A 93 -10.12 -22.03 -21.59
C ASN A 93 -9.38 -22.97 -20.61
N SER A 94 -9.16 -22.53 -19.36
CA SER A 94 -8.55 -23.36 -18.31
C SER A 94 -9.60 -24.22 -17.61
N THR A 95 -9.18 -25.26 -16.91
CA THR A 95 -10.02 -26.02 -15.97
C THR A 95 -10.47 -25.19 -14.76
N HIS A 96 -9.76 -24.09 -14.47
CA HIS A 96 -10.07 -23.18 -13.36
C HIS A 96 -10.02 -21.72 -13.82
N PRO A 97 -10.99 -21.29 -14.66
CA PRO A 97 -11.11 -19.89 -15.05
C PRO A 97 -11.45 -19.03 -13.83
N VAL A 98 -11.03 -17.77 -13.85
CA VAL A 98 -11.35 -16.81 -12.78
C VAL A 98 -12.18 -15.69 -13.39
N THR A 99 -13.46 -15.63 -13.03
CA THR A 99 -14.39 -14.56 -13.43
C THR A 99 -14.60 -13.60 -12.27
N ALA A 100 -14.42 -12.31 -12.51
CA ALA A 100 -14.63 -11.25 -11.53
C ALA A 100 -14.83 -9.90 -12.24
N ARG A 101 -14.79 -8.81 -11.47
CA ARG A 101 -14.99 -7.44 -11.97
C ARG A 101 -13.67 -6.91 -12.51
N LEU A 102 -13.71 -6.34 -13.71
CA LEU A 102 -12.67 -5.48 -14.26
C LEU A 102 -13.14 -4.04 -14.07
N ILE A 103 -12.55 -3.36 -13.09
CA ILE A 103 -12.80 -1.94 -12.84
C ILE A 103 -11.81 -1.15 -13.68
N VAL A 104 -12.31 -0.11 -14.34
CA VAL A 104 -11.56 0.73 -15.25
C VAL A 104 -11.73 2.17 -14.83
N ARG A 105 -10.61 2.84 -14.56
CA ARG A 105 -10.54 4.28 -14.40
C ARG A 105 -10.00 4.89 -15.68
N ARG A 106 -10.69 5.88 -16.23
CA ARG A 106 -10.17 6.72 -17.31
C ARG A 106 -9.89 8.13 -16.81
N VAL A 107 -8.78 8.69 -17.30
CA VAL A 107 -8.38 10.08 -17.07
C VAL A 107 -8.13 10.74 -18.41
N THR A 108 -8.49 12.01 -18.54
CA THR A 108 -8.23 12.77 -19.77
C THR A 108 -6.74 12.81 -20.02
N ALA A 109 -6.32 12.31 -21.18
CA ALA A 109 -4.94 12.42 -21.63
C ALA A 109 -4.72 13.88 -22.06
N HIS A 110 -3.90 14.61 -21.32
CA HIS A 110 -3.37 15.87 -21.83
C HIS A 110 -2.33 15.55 -22.90
N HIS A 111 -2.62 15.98 -24.13
CA HIS A 111 -1.60 16.01 -25.17
C HIS A 111 -0.66 17.19 -24.89
N PRO A 112 0.65 17.06 -25.13
CA PRO A 112 1.48 18.24 -25.32
C PRO A 112 0.83 19.10 -26.43
N ALA A 113 0.92 20.42 -26.30
CA ALA A 113 0.10 21.44 -26.98
C ALA A 113 0.02 21.40 -28.53
N ASP A 114 0.64 20.42 -29.20
CA ASP A 114 0.76 20.29 -30.66
C ASP A 114 -0.06 19.13 -31.27
N THR A 115 -0.93 18.44 -30.51
CA THR A 115 -1.81 17.40 -31.09
C THR A 115 -3.29 17.78 -30.94
N ASP A 116 -3.78 18.52 -31.93
CA ASP A 116 -5.19 18.88 -32.07
C ASP A 116 -6.02 17.64 -32.41
N THR A 117 -6.43 16.90 -31.38
CA THR A 117 -7.36 15.78 -31.52
C THR A 117 -8.76 16.30 -31.31
N LEU A 118 -9.65 16.05 -32.28
CA LEU A 118 -11.05 16.48 -32.21
C LEU A 118 -11.79 15.96 -30.97
N MET A 119 -11.32 14.89 -30.34
CA MET A 119 -11.95 14.22 -29.21
C MET A 119 -10.94 14.04 -28.06
N PRO A 120 -11.38 14.09 -26.78
CA PRO A 120 -10.51 13.80 -25.64
C PRO A 120 -9.89 12.41 -25.78
N ALA A 121 -8.56 12.34 -25.80
CA ALA A 121 -7.89 11.05 -25.64
C ALA A 121 -8.02 10.63 -24.17
N TRP A 122 -8.30 9.36 -23.92
CA TRP A 122 -8.45 8.80 -22.59
C TRP A 122 -7.30 7.84 -22.29
N ARG A 123 -6.70 7.97 -21.09
CA ARG A 123 -5.81 6.93 -20.55
C ARG A 123 -6.61 6.04 -19.62
N TYR A 124 -6.50 4.73 -19.85
CA TYR A 124 -7.24 3.72 -19.10
C TYR A 124 -6.33 2.98 -18.14
N HIS A 125 -6.70 2.97 -16.87
CA HIS A 125 -6.09 2.18 -15.82
C HIS A 125 -7.11 1.16 -15.34
N SER A 126 -6.83 -0.12 -15.55
CA SER A 126 -7.75 -1.20 -15.16
C SER A 126 -7.15 -2.10 -14.09
N PHE A 127 -8.01 -2.57 -13.19
CA PHE A 127 -7.65 -3.58 -12.21
C PHE A 127 -8.79 -4.59 -12.05
N PHE A 128 -8.41 -5.81 -11.72
CA PHE A 128 -9.31 -6.95 -11.61
C PHE A 128 -9.51 -7.29 -10.14
N THR A 129 -10.77 -7.33 -9.71
CA THR A 129 -11.14 -7.49 -8.29
C THR A 129 -12.34 -8.40 -8.12
N ASN A 130 -12.37 -9.13 -7.00
CA ASN A 130 -13.54 -9.88 -6.54
C ASN A 130 -14.14 -9.31 -5.25
N THR A 131 -13.77 -8.09 -4.86
CA THR A 131 -14.41 -7.36 -3.77
C THR A 131 -15.86 -7.00 -4.12
N THR A 132 -16.70 -6.84 -3.10
CA THR A 132 -18.10 -6.42 -3.23
C THR A 132 -18.32 -4.93 -3.03
N ASP A 133 -17.24 -4.15 -2.83
CA ASP A 133 -17.31 -2.70 -2.69
C ASP A 133 -17.90 -2.05 -3.95
N ASP A 134 -18.52 -0.88 -3.81
CA ASP A 134 -18.91 -0.09 -4.97
C ASP A 134 -17.67 0.31 -5.81
N THR A 135 -17.89 0.60 -7.10
CA THR A 135 -16.81 0.83 -8.07
C THR A 135 -15.86 1.97 -7.66
N VAL A 136 -16.39 3.04 -7.07
CA VAL A 136 -15.59 4.20 -6.64
C VAL A 136 -14.75 3.85 -5.43
N THR A 137 -15.33 3.21 -4.42
CA THR A 137 -14.61 2.73 -3.23
C THR A 137 -13.53 1.72 -3.59
N ALA A 138 -13.82 0.82 -4.52
CA ALA A 138 -12.87 -0.17 -5.01
C ALA A 138 -11.67 0.48 -5.72
N ASP A 139 -11.88 1.52 -6.56
CA ASP A 139 -10.78 2.27 -7.20
C ASP A 139 -9.90 2.96 -6.17
N ILE A 140 -10.48 3.73 -5.24
CA ILE A 140 -9.74 4.42 -4.17
C ILE A 140 -8.93 3.42 -3.34
N THR A 141 -9.55 2.28 -3.01
CA THR A 141 -8.90 1.22 -2.24
C THR A 141 -7.78 0.55 -3.03
N HIS A 142 -7.97 0.31 -4.33
CA HIS A 142 -6.92 -0.25 -5.18
C HIS A 142 -5.71 0.68 -5.26
N ARG A 143 -5.91 1.97 -5.53
CA ARG A 143 -4.82 2.97 -5.66
C ARG A 143 -3.90 3.03 -4.44
N ARG A 144 -4.44 2.77 -3.25
CA ARG A 144 -3.65 2.66 -2.02
C ARG A 144 -2.68 1.47 -2.03
N HIS A 145 -2.62 0.62 -3.06
CA HIS A 145 -1.53 -0.35 -3.25
C HIS A 145 -0.18 0.36 -3.35
N ALA A 146 -0.13 1.56 -3.93
CA ALA A 146 1.10 2.32 -4.17
C ALA A 146 1.74 2.86 -2.88
N ILE A 147 1.06 2.76 -1.73
CA ILE A 147 1.65 3.07 -0.42
C ILE A 147 2.94 2.26 -0.18
N ILE A 148 3.04 1.07 -0.77
CA ILE A 148 4.24 0.24 -0.69
C ILE A 148 5.48 0.94 -1.28
N GLU A 149 5.32 1.79 -2.29
CA GLU A 149 6.43 2.52 -2.91
C GLU A 149 7.01 3.55 -1.94
N THR A 150 6.16 4.22 -1.16
CA THR A 150 6.63 5.11 -0.09
C THR A 150 7.37 4.34 1.01
N VAL A 151 6.95 3.10 1.29
CA VAL A 151 7.66 2.22 2.22
C VAL A 151 9.03 1.83 1.66
N PHE A 152 9.11 1.43 0.38
CA PHE A 152 10.38 1.11 -0.25
C PHE A 152 11.32 2.32 -0.32
N ALA A 153 10.82 3.50 -0.66
CA ALA A 153 11.61 4.73 -0.63
C ALA A 153 12.22 4.98 0.75
N ASP A 154 11.44 4.85 1.83
CA ASP A 154 11.95 5.02 3.21
C ASP A 154 12.99 3.96 3.60
N LEU A 155 12.87 2.72 3.09
CA LEU A 155 13.85 1.67 3.33
C LEU A 155 15.14 1.91 2.53
N ILE A 156 15.02 2.34 1.28
CA ILE A 156 16.14 2.65 0.37
C ILE A 156 16.89 3.91 0.85
N ASP A 157 16.19 4.95 1.30
CA ASP A 157 16.80 6.15 1.90
C ASP A 157 17.44 5.88 3.26
N GLY A 158 17.12 4.74 3.89
CA GLY A 158 17.53 4.40 5.24
C GLY A 158 18.47 3.18 5.28
N PRO A 159 18.06 2.08 5.93
CA PRO A 159 18.94 0.94 6.17
C PRO A 159 19.42 0.22 4.90
N LEU A 160 18.72 0.38 3.76
CA LEU A 160 19.13 -0.23 2.49
C LEU A 160 19.91 0.73 1.57
N ALA A 161 20.22 1.96 2.02
CA ALA A 161 21.03 2.91 1.26
C ALA A 161 22.42 2.34 0.93
N HIS A 162 22.99 1.61 1.88
CA HIS A 162 24.28 0.93 1.73
C HIS A 162 24.21 -0.46 2.37
N LEU A 163 24.55 -1.49 1.59
CA LEU A 163 24.70 -2.84 2.10
C LEU A 163 26.03 -2.94 2.88
N PRO A 164 26.03 -3.54 4.08
CA PRO A 164 27.18 -3.47 5.00
C PRO A 164 28.35 -4.38 4.63
N SER A 165 28.20 -5.25 3.62
CA SER A 165 29.19 -6.26 3.27
C SER A 165 29.23 -6.56 1.78
N GLY A 166 30.37 -7.05 1.29
CA GLY A 166 30.47 -7.67 -0.05
C GLY A 166 29.93 -9.11 -0.10
N VAL A 167 29.54 -9.69 1.03
CA VAL A 167 29.06 -11.07 1.13
C VAL A 167 27.53 -11.12 0.99
N PHE A 168 27.04 -11.89 0.02
CA PHE A 168 25.60 -12.02 -0.25
C PHE A 168 24.79 -12.47 0.97
N GLY A 169 25.26 -13.50 1.68
CA GLY A 169 24.57 -14.02 2.87
C GLY A 169 24.44 -12.99 4.00
N ALA A 170 25.47 -12.15 4.22
CA ALA A 170 25.43 -11.09 5.20
C ALA A 170 24.40 -10.01 4.80
N ASN A 171 24.32 -9.67 3.52
CA ASN A 171 23.34 -8.70 3.02
C ASN A 171 21.91 -9.25 3.03
N ALA A 172 21.72 -10.56 2.82
CA ALA A 172 20.42 -11.20 3.00
C ALA A 172 19.96 -11.14 4.47
N ALA A 173 20.87 -11.38 5.42
CA ALA A 173 20.58 -11.21 6.85
C ALA A 173 20.27 -9.74 7.19
N TRP A 174 21.01 -8.79 6.61
CA TRP A 174 20.76 -7.36 6.77
C TRP A 174 19.38 -6.94 6.27
N LEU A 175 18.94 -7.46 5.11
CA LEU A 175 17.60 -7.23 4.59
C LEU A 175 16.51 -7.78 5.53
N ALA A 176 16.71 -8.98 6.09
CA ALA A 176 15.78 -9.55 7.06
C ALA A 176 15.68 -8.70 8.34
N LEU A 177 16.82 -8.27 8.89
CA LEU A 177 16.87 -7.38 10.06
C LEU A 177 16.21 -6.03 9.77
N THR A 178 16.41 -5.50 8.57
CA THR A 178 15.77 -4.27 8.10
C THR A 178 14.24 -4.41 8.08
N ALA A 179 13.72 -5.50 7.52
CA ALA A 179 12.28 -5.77 7.49
C ALA A 179 11.69 -5.93 8.90
N ILE A 180 12.38 -6.64 9.79
CA ILE A 180 11.96 -6.79 11.19
C ILE A 180 11.93 -5.43 11.89
N SER A 181 13.01 -4.65 11.78
CA SER A 181 13.12 -3.31 12.38
C SER A 181 12.02 -2.38 11.87
N HIS A 182 11.72 -2.40 10.56
CA HIS A 182 10.62 -1.64 9.99
C HIS A 182 9.27 -2.02 10.61
N ASN A 183 8.96 -3.32 10.65
CA ASN A 183 7.69 -3.81 11.20
C ASN A 183 7.56 -3.47 12.70
N LEU A 184 8.63 -3.57 13.47
CA LEU A 184 8.65 -3.18 14.88
C LEU A 184 8.39 -1.68 15.02
N MET A 185 9.10 -0.82 14.28
CA MET A 185 8.87 0.63 14.32
C MET A 185 7.44 1.02 13.96
N ARG A 186 6.86 0.37 12.93
CA ARG A 186 5.44 0.58 12.56
C ARG A 186 4.48 0.15 13.66
N THR A 187 4.77 -0.97 14.32
CA THR A 187 3.97 -1.45 15.46
C THR A 187 4.04 -0.47 16.64
N LEU A 188 5.25 -0.01 17.01
CA LEU A 188 5.43 1.00 18.06
C LEU A 188 4.66 2.28 17.73
N ALA A 189 4.76 2.77 16.49
CA ALA A 189 4.03 3.95 16.05
C ALA A 189 2.50 3.79 16.17
N ALA A 190 1.97 2.61 15.84
CA ALA A 190 0.55 2.29 15.99
C ALA A 190 0.09 2.30 17.46
N LEU A 191 0.94 1.90 18.40
CA LEU A 191 0.64 1.88 19.83
C LEU A 191 0.66 3.27 20.48
N THR A 192 1.33 4.27 19.89
CA THR A 192 1.38 5.64 20.47
C THR A 192 0.04 6.38 20.48
N ASN A 193 -0.94 5.89 19.72
CA ASN A 193 -2.19 6.58 19.40
C ASN A 193 -2.06 8.00 18.80
N VAL A 194 -0.89 8.37 18.26
CA VAL A 194 -0.68 9.67 17.62
C VAL A 194 -0.73 9.54 16.09
N PRO A 195 -1.74 10.09 15.39
CA PRO A 195 -1.92 9.90 13.94
C PRO A 195 -0.68 10.27 13.11
N ARG A 196 -0.03 11.40 13.41
CA ARG A 196 1.18 11.85 12.70
C ARG A 196 2.35 10.86 12.78
N LEU A 197 2.43 10.06 13.85
CA LEU A 197 3.49 9.06 14.01
C LEU A 197 3.16 7.78 13.23
N ARG A 198 1.88 7.41 13.08
CA ARG A 198 1.48 6.23 12.30
C ARG A 198 1.93 6.32 10.84
N THR A 199 1.94 7.52 10.27
CA THR A 199 2.35 7.80 8.89
C THR A 199 3.78 8.32 8.76
N ALA A 200 4.52 8.50 9.86
CA ALA A 200 5.87 9.03 9.83
C ALA A 200 6.88 8.08 9.17
N ARG A 201 7.94 8.66 8.58
CA ARG A 201 9.11 7.94 8.07
C ARG A 201 9.92 7.30 9.19
N GLY A 202 10.66 6.23 8.87
CA GLY A 202 11.46 5.47 9.83
C GLY A 202 12.48 6.31 10.58
N ALA A 203 13.11 7.29 9.91
CA ALA A 203 14.04 8.22 10.55
C ALA A 203 13.37 9.06 11.66
N THR A 204 12.16 9.57 11.40
CA THR A 204 11.38 10.32 12.39
C THR A 204 10.98 9.43 13.56
N LEU A 205 10.53 8.20 13.30
CA LEU A 205 10.18 7.23 14.35
C LEU A 205 11.39 6.89 15.23
N ARG A 206 12.54 6.63 14.62
CA ARG A 206 13.79 6.35 15.34
C ARG A 206 14.18 7.49 16.27
N ARG A 207 14.20 8.73 15.77
CA ARG A 207 14.51 9.91 16.57
C ARG A 207 13.49 10.18 17.69
N THR A 208 12.22 9.85 17.45
CA THR A 208 11.10 10.26 18.29
C THR A 208 10.75 9.23 19.38
N LEU A 209 10.86 7.94 19.07
CA LEU A 209 10.39 6.84 19.92
C LEU A 209 11.51 5.93 20.43
N ILE A 210 12.68 5.91 19.77
CA ILE A 210 13.75 4.94 20.06
C ILE A 210 15.00 5.62 20.61
N ALA A 211 15.58 6.54 19.86
CA ALA A 211 16.82 7.26 20.22
C ALA A 211 16.54 8.41 21.20
N ILE A 212 15.78 8.13 22.26
CA ILE A 212 15.48 9.09 23.32
C ILE A 212 16.64 9.05 24.32
N PRO A 213 17.30 10.18 24.60
CA PRO A 213 18.35 10.21 25.60
C PRO A 213 17.77 9.86 26.97
N ALA A 214 18.34 8.85 27.63
CA ALA A 214 17.88 8.37 28.91
C ALA A 214 19.05 7.96 29.79
N ARG A 215 18.91 8.15 31.11
CA ARG A 215 19.89 7.67 32.10
C ARG A 215 19.29 6.50 32.86
N LEU A 216 19.90 5.33 32.72
CA LEU A 216 19.58 4.17 33.54
C LEU A 216 20.30 4.28 34.90
N ALA A 217 19.54 4.32 35.98
CA ALA A 217 20.02 4.27 37.36
C ALA A 217 19.51 3.00 38.05
N ARG A 218 20.17 2.60 39.15
CA ARG A 218 19.74 1.44 39.96
C ARG A 218 19.69 1.77 41.46
N PRO A 219 18.89 2.77 41.88
CA PRO A 219 18.71 3.05 43.31
C PRO A 219 18.17 1.80 44.01
N ALA A 220 18.81 1.40 45.13
CA ALA A 220 18.44 0.22 45.91
C ALA A 220 18.24 -1.07 45.09
N ARG A 221 19.05 -1.27 44.02
CA ARG A 221 18.98 -2.42 43.09
C ARG A 221 17.74 -2.47 42.17
N THR A 222 16.89 -1.45 42.20
CA THR A 222 15.73 -1.34 41.30
C THR A 222 16.11 -0.50 40.07
N PRO A 223 16.01 -1.04 38.83
CA PRO A 223 16.30 -0.25 37.63
C PRO A 223 15.27 0.87 37.45
N VAL A 224 15.76 2.10 37.31
CA VAL A 224 14.96 3.31 37.05
C VAL A 224 15.52 3.98 35.80
N LEU A 225 14.64 4.28 34.84
CA LEU A 225 14.99 4.98 33.61
C LEU A 225 14.60 6.46 33.74
N HIS A 226 15.59 7.34 33.85
CA HIS A 226 15.36 8.79 33.86
C HIS A 226 15.30 9.31 32.42
N LEU A 227 14.15 9.86 32.06
CA LEU A 227 13.91 10.49 30.75
C LEU A 227 14.07 12.02 30.84
N PRO A 228 14.21 12.72 29.70
CA PRO A 228 14.27 14.18 29.67
C PRO A 228 13.01 14.78 30.29
N ARG A 229 13.01 16.06 30.67
CA ARG A 229 11.78 16.75 31.09
C ARG A 229 11.21 17.54 29.93
N HIS A 230 9.88 17.55 29.81
CA HIS A 230 9.13 18.40 28.86
C HIS A 230 9.56 18.25 27.38
N TRP A 231 9.98 17.05 26.95
CA TRP A 231 10.33 16.86 25.54
C TRP A 231 9.05 16.70 24.69
N PRO A 232 9.06 17.15 23.41
CA PRO A 232 7.83 17.30 22.62
C PRO A 232 7.02 16.00 22.38
N THR A 233 7.64 14.84 22.58
CA THR A 233 7.04 13.52 22.27
C THR A 233 6.84 12.66 23.51
N GLN A 234 6.95 13.27 24.71
CA GLN A 234 6.77 12.61 26.00
C GLN A 234 5.45 11.86 26.10
N HIS A 235 4.36 12.49 25.69
CA HIS A 235 3.03 11.87 25.75
C HIS A 235 2.97 10.60 24.89
N ALA A 236 3.42 10.67 23.64
CA ALA A 236 3.44 9.53 22.72
C ALA A 236 4.29 8.36 23.26
N PHE A 237 5.45 8.66 23.84
CA PHE A 237 6.31 7.65 24.46
C PHE A 237 5.65 7.02 25.69
N THR A 238 5.00 7.82 26.53
CA THR A 238 4.34 7.32 27.75
C THR A 238 3.17 6.40 27.41
N VAL A 239 2.36 6.75 26.41
CA VAL A 239 1.28 5.90 25.90
C VAL A 239 1.84 4.58 25.36
N LEU A 240 2.90 4.65 24.55
CA LEU A 240 3.59 3.46 24.04
C LEU A 240 4.13 2.58 25.18
N TRP A 241 4.82 3.19 26.15
CA TRP A 241 5.41 2.49 27.29
C TRP A 241 4.34 1.77 28.11
N ALA A 242 3.22 2.44 28.40
CA ALA A 242 2.10 1.82 29.08
C ALA A 242 1.55 0.64 28.27
N ALA A 243 1.29 0.81 26.98
CA ALA A 243 0.72 -0.24 26.12
C ALA A 243 1.60 -1.49 26.01
N VAL A 244 2.94 -1.34 26.03
CA VAL A 244 3.88 -2.46 25.95
C VAL A 244 4.07 -3.16 27.30
N ASN A 245 3.94 -2.44 28.42
CA ASN A 245 4.19 -2.97 29.76
C ASN A 245 2.92 -3.31 30.56
N THR A 246 1.73 -3.03 30.04
CA THR A 246 0.49 -3.63 30.57
C THR A 246 0.47 -5.12 30.23
N THR A 247 0.72 -5.93 31.26
CA THR A 247 0.50 -7.38 31.26
C THR A 247 -0.89 -7.68 31.79
#